data_AF-A0A067H282-F1
#
_entry.id   AF-A0A067H282-F1
#
_cell.length_a   1.000
_cell.length_b   1.000
_cell.length_c   1.000
_cell.angle_alpha   90.00
_cell.angle_beta   90.00
_cell.angle_gamma   90.00
#
_symmetry.space_group_name_H-M   'P 1'
#
loop_
_entity.id
_entity.type
_entity.pdbx_description
1 polymer ?
#
loop_
_entity_poly.entity_id
_entity_poly.type
_entity_poly.pdbx_seq_one_letter_code
_entity_poly.pdbx_strand_id
1 'polypeptide(L)'
;MDLSTFDPNDVVFDERCRANETYFYAWLVNKRGKGMVQRVVTKRGYWEADGVDVPVYSDREMKVMVGFKKNWTFYLGTEPEGQKSAWSMTEYRVNPRLIPADQMNDDVKTRIVSYAVCKITKA
;
A
#
# COMPACT_ATOMS: atom_id res chain seq x y z
N MET A 1 -3.61 5.77 8.52
CA MET A 1 -4.32 4.49 8.70
C MET A 1 -3.31 3.37 9.00
N ASP A 2 -3.60 2.48 9.94
CA ASP A 2 -2.81 1.27 10.18
C ASP A 2 -3.49 0.08 9.48
N LEU A 3 -2.77 -0.59 8.58
CA LEU A 3 -3.28 -1.71 7.79
C LEU A 3 -3.70 -2.91 8.65
N SER A 4 -3.08 -3.12 9.82
CA SER A 4 -3.41 -4.23 10.72
C SER A 4 -4.76 -4.07 11.41
N THR A 5 -5.22 -2.82 11.52
CA THR A 5 -6.53 -2.49 12.11
C THR A 5 -7.62 -2.26 11.08
N PHE A 6 -7.26 -2.30 9.80
CA PHE A 6 -8.13 -1.84 8.74
C PHE A 6 -8.85 -3.00 8.03
N ASP A 7 -10.16 -3.05 8.21
CA ASP A 7 -11.04 -3.92 7.44
C ASP A 7 -11.56 -3.17 6.21
N PRO A 8 -11.36 -3.71 4.99
CA PRO A 8 -11.85 -3.03 3.80
C PRO A 8 -13.38 -2.90 3.75
N ASN A 9 -14.13 -3.72 4.49
CA ASN A 9 -15.59 -3.59 4.54
C ASN A 9 -16.05 -2.33 5.29
N ASP A 10 -15.17 -1.67 6.04
CA ASP A 10 -15.46 -0.40 6.71
C ASP A 10 -15.18 0.81 5.79
N VAL A 11 -14.73 0.57 4.55
CA VAL A 11 -14.48 1.63 3.57
C VAL A 11 -15.79 2.21 3.07
N VAL A 12 -15.93 3.51 3.26
CA VAL A 12 -16.93 4.33 2.57
C VAL A 12 -16.26 4.96 1.37
N PHE A 13 -16.79 4.68 0.17
CA PHE A 13 -16.36 5.36 -1.04
C PHE A 13 -16.99 6.76 -1.09
N ASP A 14 -16.16 7.76 -1.34
CA ASP A 14 -16.65 9.11 -1.61
C ASP A 14 -17.23 9.11 -3.04
N GLU A 15 -18.51 9.47 -3.20
CA GLU A 15 -19.18 9.56 -4.50
C GLU A 15 -18.52 10.58 -5.44
N ARG A 16 -17.70 11.50 -4.90
CA ARG A 16 -16.91 12.47 -5.68
C ARG A 16 -15.64 11.87 -6.29
N CYS A 17 -15.17 10.75 -5.73
CA CYS A 17 -14.13 9.91 -6.31
C CYS A 17 -14.80 8.86 -7.20
N ARG A 18 -14.06 8.21 -8.12
CA ARG A 18 -14.65 7.10 -8.89
C ARG A 18 -15.28 6.13 -7.90
N ALA A 19 -16.56 5.80 -8.08
CA ALA A 19 -17.44 5.21 -7.06
C ALA A 19 -16.98 3.86 -6.44
N ASN A 20 -15.83 3.34 -6.87
CA ASN A 20 -15.23 2.09 -6.44
C ASN A 20 -13.75 2.23 -6.02
N GLU A 21 -13.22 3.44 -5.89
CA GLU A 21 -11.84 3.68 -5.46
C GLU A 21 -11.72 4.80 -4.42
N THR A 22 -10.78 4.64 -3.49
CA THR A 22 -10.42 5.67 -2.52
C THR A 22 -8.93 5.58 -2.17
N TYR A 23 -8.41 6.64 -1.56
CA TYR A 23 -6.99 6.80 -1.25
C TYR A 23 -6.80 7.16 0.22
N PHE A 24 -5.82 6.53 0.87
CA PHE A 24 -5.46 6.82 2.26
C PHE A 24 -3.95 6.92 2.43
N TYR A 25 -3.51 7.76 3.37
CA TYR A 25 -2.15 7.69 3.90
C TYR A 25 -2.07 6.61 4.97
N ALA A 26 -1.22 5.61 4.74
CA ALA A 26 -0.99 4.50 5.66
C ALA A 26 0.36 4.65 6.37
N TRP A 27 0.38 4.35 7.67
CA TRP A 27 1.61 4.17 8.41
C TRP A 27 2.01 2.70 8.34
N LEU A 28 3.11 2.41 7.64
CA LEU A 28 3.64 1.08 7.47
C LEU A 28 4.53 0.75 8.67
N VAL A 29 4.03 -0.08 9.58
CA VAL A 29 4.89 -0.71 10.58
C VAL A 29 5.83 -1.64 9.83
N ASN A 30 7.13 -1.39 9.97
CA ASN A 30 8.22 -1.89 9.13
C ASN A 30 8.49 -3.41 9.31
N LYS A 31 7.49 -4.26 9.10
CA LYS A 31 7.64 -5.73 9.10
C LYS A 31 8.06 -6.20 7.70
N ARG A 32 9.25 -5.77 7.26
CA ARG A 32 9.85 -6.22 6.00
C ARG A 32 10.78 -7.41 6.27
N GLY A 33 10.22 -8.62 6.21
CA GLY A 33 11.02 -9.83 5.99
C GLY A 33 11.30 -9.97 4.49
N LYS A 34 12.56 -10.17 4.09
CA LYS A 34 12.88 -10.51 2.69
C LYS A 34 12.44 -11.96 2.43
N GLY A 35 11.76 -12.19 1.31
CA GLY A 35 11.57 -13.53 0.74
C GLY A 35 10.35 -14.33 1.22
N MET A 36 9.54 -13.80 2.15
CA MET A 36 8.27 -14.43 2.55
C MET A 36 7.09 -13.59 2.04
N VAL A 37 6.03 -14.25 1.58
CA VAL A 37 4.76 -13.60 1.21
C VAL A 37 4.34 -12.72 2.38
N GLN A 38 4.22 -11.41 2.15
CA GLN A 38 3.87 -10.48 3.22
C GLN A 38 2.37 -10.56 3.45
N ARG A 39 2.00 -10.90 4.69
CA ARG A 39 0.61 -10.95 5.12
C ARG A 39 0.38 -10.04 6.31
N VAL A 40 -0.77 -9.37 6.31
CA VAL A 40 -1.21 -8.50 7.38
C VAL A 40 -2.58 -8.99 7.84
N VAL A 41 -2.61 -9.61 9.01
CA VAL A 41 -3.86 -10.08 9.63
C VAL A 41 -4.65 -8.90 10.16
N THR A 42 -5.95 -8.93 9.92
CA THR A 42 -6.97 -7.99 10.40
C THR A 42 -8.00 -8.75 11.23
N LYS A 43 -9.03 -8.07 11.73
CA LYS A 43 -10.08 -8.69 12.56
C LYS A 43 -10.86 -9.80 11.83
N ARG A 44 -11.15 -9.65 10.52
CA ARG A 44 -12.04 -10.55 9.77
C ARG A 44 -11.34 -11.30 8.64
N GLY A 45 -10.09 -10.98 8.37
CA GLY A 45 -9.37 -11.47 7.20
C GLY A 45 -7.90 -11.10 7.24
N TYR A 46 -7.23 -11.22 6.11
CA TYR A 46 -5.85 -10.78 5.96
C TYR A 46 -5.61 -10.18 4.59
N TRP A 47 -4.72 -9.19 4.55
CA TRP A 47 -4.13 -8.70 3.30
C TRP A 47 -2.93 -9.56 2.95
N GLU A 48 -2.85 -10.00 1.70
CA GLU A 48 -1.71 -10.71 1.14
C GLU A 48 -1.09 -9.88 0.01
N ALA A 49 0.23 -9.67 0.07
CA ALA A 49 0.94 -8.95 -0.97
C ALA A 49 1.12 -9.82 -2.22
N ASP A 50 0.75 -9.26 -3.36
CA ASP A 50 0.96 -9.86 -4.68
C ASP A 50 2.36 -9.51 -5.19
N GLY A 51 3.22 -10.51 -5.24
CA GLY A 51 4.52 -10.44 -5.93
C GLY A 51 5.51 -9.42 -5.37
N VAL A 52 6.40 -8.95 -6.26
CA VAL A 52 7.50 -8.03 -5.95
C VAL A 52 7.08 -6.60 -6.27
N ASP A 53 7.69 -5.63 -5.57
CA ASP A 53 7.56 -4.21 -5.87
C ASP A 53 7.77 -3.92 -7.36
N VAL A 54 6.82 -3.20 -7.97
CA VAL A 54 6.89 -2.75 -9.36
C VAL A 54 7.29 -1.27 -9.38
N PRO A 55 8.30 -0.86 -10.18
CA PRO A 55 8.67 0.55 -10.29
C PRO A 55 7.55 1.37 -10.95
N VAL A 56 7.41 2.63 -10.52
CA VAL A 56 6.46 3.61 -11.08
C VAL A 56 7.26 4.74 -11.70
N TYR A 57 6.91 5.12 -12.93
CA TYR A 57 7.58 6.17 -13.71
C TYR A 57 6.65 7.36 -13.93
N SER A 58 7.23 8.56 -13.97
CA SER A 58 6.50 9.78 -14.34
C SER A 58 6.12 9.76 -15.81
N ASP A 59 4.87 10.14 -16.11
CA ASP A 59 4.35 10.27 -17.47
C ASP A 59 5.03 11.42 -18.24
N ARG A 60 5.43 12.50 -17.54
CA ARG A 60 5.94 13.71 -18.19
C ARG A 60 7.31 13.59 -18.85
N GLU A 61 8.06 12.50 -18.65
CA GLU A 61 9.31 12.25 -19.37
C GLU A 61 9.62 10.75 -19.58
N MET A 62 8.77 9.82 -19.13
CA MET A 62 8.97 8.34 -19.06
C MET A 62 10.33 7.85 -18.50
N LYS A 63 11.20 8.74 -18.01
CA LYS A 63 12.59 8.43 -17.64
C LYS A 63 12.85 8.46 -16.14
N VAL A 64 11.98 9.10 -15.37
CA VAL A 64 12.18 9.28 -13.93
C VAL A 64 11.32 8.29 -13.15
N MET A 65 11.98 7.35 -12.47
CA MET A 65 11.32 6.44 -11.51
C MET A 65 10.94 7.23 -10.26
N VAL A 66 9.65 7.43 -10.06
CA VAL A 66 9.10 8.24 -8.96
C VAL A 66 8.85 7.44 -7.69
N GLY A 67 8.80 6.12 -7.80
CA GLY A 67 8.48 5.28 -6.67
C GLY A 67 8.30 3.82 -7.02
N PHE A 68 7.67 3.11 -6.10
CA PHE A 68 7.34 1.70 -6.20
C PHE A 68 5.86 1.52 -5.87
N LYS A 69 5.24 0.53 -6.51
CA LYS A 69 3.91 0.07 -6.16
C LYS A 69 3.92 -1.41 -5.78
N LYS A 70 3.10 -1.79 -4.82
CA LYS A 70 2.85 -3.17 -4.41
C LYS A 70 1.35 -3.40 -4.38
N ASN A 71 0.90 -4.48 -5.00
CA ASN A 71 -0.50 -4.86 -4.96
C ASN A 71 -0.75 -5.80 -3.79
N TRP A 72 -1.96 -5.73 -3.25
CA TRP A 72 -2.43 -6.54 -2.15
C TRP A 72 -3.85 -7.01 -2.46
N THR A 73 -4.14 -8.25 -2.10
CA THR A 73 -5.47 -8.84 -2.19
C THR A 73 -5.96 -9.15 -0.78
N PHE A 74 -7.22 -8.84 -0.48
CA PHE A 74 -7.82 -9.20 0.81
C PHE A 74 -8.50 -10.56 0.75
N TYR A 75 -8.25 -11.38 1.76
CA TYR A 75 -8.87 -12.69 1.95
C TYR A 75 -9.70 -12.67 3.23
N LEU A 76 -10.94 -13.14 3.17
CA LEU A 76 -11.83 -13.26 4.32
C LEU A 76 -11.54 -14.57 5.06
N GLY A 77 -11.47 -14.52 6.39
CA GLY A 77 -11.18 -15.68 7.23
C GLY A 77 -9.72 -15.74 7.70
N THR A 78 -9.32 -16.89 8.23
CA THR A 78 -7.98 -17.07 8.81
C THR A 78 -6.97 -17.50 7.75
N GLU A 79 -5.77 -16.94 7.81
CA GLU A 79 -4.65 -17.40 6.96
C GLU A 79 -4.30 -18.87 7.27
N PRO A 80 -3.93 -19.69 6.26
CA PRO A 80 -3.84 -19.41 4.81
C PRO A 80 -5.09 -19.80 4.02
N GLU A 81 -6.16 -20.25 4.69
CA GLU A 81 -7.35 -20.86 4.08
C GLU A 81 -8.44 -19.84 3.74
N GLY A 82 -8.12 -18.54 3.78
CA GLY A 82 -9.08 -17.48 3.55
C GLY A 82 -9.66 -17.49 2.13
N GLN A 83 -10.90 -17.03 2.00
CA GLN A 83 -11.54 -16.87 0.70
C GLN A 83 -11.16 -15.53 0.08
N LYS A 84 -10.65 -15.56 -1.16
CA LYS A 84 -10.34 -14.34 -1.92
C LYS A 84 -11.57 -13.45 -2.04
N SER A 85 -11.45 -12.19 -1.68
CA SER A 85 -12.52 -11.20 -1.80
C SER A 85 -12.38 -10.33 -3.06
N ALA A 86 -13.35 -9.45 -3.29
CA ALA A 86 -13.31 -8.44 -4.37
C ALA A 86 -12.48 -7.20 -4.00
N TRP A 87 -11.90 -7.16 -2.80
CA TRP A 87 -11.12 -6.03 -2.32
C TRP A 87 -9.65 -6.18 -2.74
N SER A 88 -9.12 -5.10 -3.31
CA SER A 88 -7.70 -4.98 -3.62
C SER A 88 -7.14 -3.64 -3.16
N MET A 89 -5.84 -3.61 -2.89
CA MET A 89 -5.13 -2.40 -2.51
C MET A 89 -3.83 -2.29 -3.29
N THR A 90 -3.52 -1.08 -3.76
CA THR A 90 -2.20 -0.74 -4.29
C THR A 90 -1.52 0.21 -3.32
N GLU A 91 -0.44 -0.24 -2.71
CA GLU A 91 0.46 0.57 -1.89
C GLU A 91 1.47 1.27 -2.82
N TYR A 92 1.60 2.59 -2.69
CA TYR A 92 2.57 3.43 -3.39
C TYR A 92 3.57 4.03 -2.41
N ARG A 93 4.86 3.89 -2.73
CA ARG A 93 5.97 4.44 -1.96
C ARG A 93 6.82 5.36 -2.83
N VAL A 94 7.26 6.47 -2.25
CA VAL A 94 8.15 7.42 -2.93
C VAL A 94 9.56 6.83 -3.09
N ASN A 95 10.21 7.12 -4.21
CA ASN A 95 11.63 6.84 -4.39
C ASN A 95 12.46 7.87 -3.60
N PRO A 96 13.23 7.47 -2.57
CA PRO A 96 14.02 8.40 -1.76
C PRO A 96 15.03 9.21 -2.58
N ARG A 97 15.46 8.70 -3.74
CA ARG A 97 16.41 9.37 -4.64
C ARG A 97 15.83 10.64 -5.29
N LEU A 98 14.52 10.85 -5.22
CA LEU A 98 13.90 12.08 -5.70
C LEU A 98 14.00 13.24 -4.72
N ILE A 99 14.34 12.97 -3.45
CA ILE A 99 14.44 14.02 -2.44
C ILE A 99 15.88 14.55 -2.47
N PRO A 100 16.07 15.87 -2.68
CA PRO A 100 17.38 16.50 -2.64
C PRO A 100 18.12 16.23 -1.32
N ALA A 101 19.44 16.04 -1.39
CA ALA A 101 20.24 15.63 -0.23
C ALA A 101 20.24 16.67 0.91
N ASP A 102 20.14 17.96 0.57
CA ASP A 102 20.00 19.08 1.49
C ASP A 102 18.67 19.08 2.25
N GLN A 103 17.65 18.41 1.72
CA GLN A 103 16.34 18.23 2.36
C GLN A 103 16.22 16.91 3.13
N MET A 104 17.21 16.02 3.04
CA MET A 104 17.17 14.67 3.60
C MET A 104 17.64 14.64 5.07
N ASN A 105 16.82 15.18 5.97
CA ASN A 105 17.02 15.05 7.42
C ASN A 105 16.43 13.73 7.97
N ASP A 106 16.67 13.43 9.25
CA ASP A 106 16.24 12.15 9.86
C ASP A 106 14.71 12.03 10.00
N ASP A 107 13.98 13.14 10.17
CA ASP A 107 12.51 13.14 10.14
C ASP A 107 11.99 12.77 8.74
N VAL A 108 12.58 13.35 7.69
CA VAL A 108 12.24 13.04 6.29
C VAL A 108 12.54 11.58 5.96
N LYS A 109 13.71 11.07 6.35
CA LYS A 109 14.04 9.64 6.19
C LYS A 109 13.00 8.76 6.86
N THR A 110 12.63 9.09 8.09
CA THR A 110 11.62 8.36 8.88
C THR A 110 10.27 8.38 8.16
N ARG A 111 9.83 9.53 7.68
CA ARG A 111 8.56 9.65 6.94
C ARG A 111 8.55 8.84 5.65
N ILE A 112 9.63 8.88 4.87
CA ILE A 112 9.73 8.12 3.61
C ILE A 112 9.63 6.61 3.85
N VAL A 113 10.23 6.09 4.93
CA VAL A 113 10.16 4.65 5.22
C VAL A 113 8.84 4.24 5.89
N SER A 114 8.22 5.16 6.61
CA SER A 114 7.04 4.89 7.45
C SER A 114 5.71 5.19 6.77
N TYR A 115 5.65 6.03 5.75
CA TYR A 115 4.39 6.37 5.08
C TYR A 115 4.31 5.80 3.67
N ALA A 116 3.11 5.36 3.32
CA ALA A 116 2.73 5.03 1.96
C ALA A 116 1.35 5.59 1.64
N VAL A 117 1.07 5.77 0.35
CA VAL A 117 -0.29 6.05 -0.13
C VAL A 117 -0.89 4.71 -0.55
N CYS A 118 -2.03 4.35 0.03
CA CYS A 118 -2.76 3.14 -0.35
C CYS A 118 -4.00 3.53 -1.14
N LYS A 119 -4.10 3.05 -2.37
CA LYS A 119 -5.33 3.06 -3.16
C LYS A 119 -6.10 1.79 -2.85
N ILE A 120 -7.36 1.89 -2.49
CA ILE A 120 -8.22 0.75 -2.22
C ILE A 120 -9.33 0.73 -3.25
N THR A 121 -9.60 -0.45 -3.79
CA THR A 121 -10.66 -0.66 -4.77
C THR A 121 -11.50 -1.89 -4.41
N LYS A 122 -12.75 -1.84 -4.82
CA LYS A 122 -13.66 -2.99 -4.80
C LYS A 122 -14.15 -3.25 -6.22
N ALA A 123 -13.95 -4.47 -6.70
CA ALA A 123 -14.50 -4.93 -7.97
C ALA A 123 -16.00 -5.25 -7.86
#